data_AF-A0A834CGK2-F1
#
_entry.id   AF-A0A834CGK2-F1
#
_cell.length_a   1.000
_cell.length_b   1.000
_cell.length_c   1.000
_cell.angle_alpha   90.00
_cell.angle_beta   90.00
_cell.angle_gamma   90.00
#
_symmetry.space_group_name_H-M   'P 1'
#
loop_
_entity.id
_entity.type
_entity.pdbx_description
1 polymer ?
#
loop_
_entity_poly.entity_id
_entity_poly.type
_entity_poly.pdbx_seq_one_letter_code
_entity_poly.pdbx_strand_id
1 'polypeptide(L)'
;MRTIPTDEHQATAMADIIEYFQWNWVIAVASDDDYGRPGIEKFEKEIEERDICIHLNELISQYFEDHEIKALADRIENSSAKVIVVFASAPDVEPLIKEMARRNFTDRIWLASEAWASSSLIAKPEYLDVVAGTIGFALKAGHISGFREFLQQVHPKKDTHNEFVREFWEETFNCYLKDSPRLRETERGSTTFRPLCTGDEDITSVETPYLDYTHLRISYNAYEAVYSIAHALQDILNCRPGQGLFANNSCADIKTMEAWQVLKQLRHLNYTNSMGERIHFDENADLAANYTIINWHRSSEDGSVVFKEVGYYNGHMKRGAKLFIDKSKILWNGHSSEVPFSNCSEDCEPGTRKGIIDSMPTCCFECTECSGWRIQ
;
A
#
# COMPACT_ATOMS: atom_id res chain seq x y z
N MET A 1 -2.84 18.16 -6.69
CA MET A 1 -1.53 18.11 -6.00
C MET A 1 -1.68 17.11 -4.87
N ARG A 2 -0.67 16.30 -4.61
CA ARG A 2 -0.74 15.23 -3.61
C ARG A 2 0.60 15.05 -2.92
N THR A 3 0.56 14.76 -1.61
CA THR A 3 1.74 14.42 -0.81
C THR A 3 2.04 12.91 -0.80
N ILE A 4 1.54 12.20 -1.80
CA ILE A 4 1.82 10.80 -2.08
C ILE A 4 2.29 10.68 -3.54
N PRO A 5 3.26 9.81 -3.87
CA PRO A 5 3.68 9.63 -5.26
C PRO A 5 2.59 8.99 -6.13
N THR A 6 2.79 9.01 -7.46
CA THR A 6 1.87 8.37 -8.40
C THR A 6 1.98 6.84 -8.39
N ASP A 7 0.84 6.15 -8.52
CA ASP A 7 0.77 4.69 -8.61
C ASP A 7 1.44 4.14 -9.88
N GLU A 8 1.63 4.98 -10.90
CA GLU A 8 2.40 4.58 -12.09
C GLU A 8 3.83 4.17 -11.73
N HIS A 9 4.46 4.87 -10.77
CA HIS A 9 5.80 4.53 -10.31
C HIS A 9 5.82 3.23 -9.52
N GLN A 10 4.77 2.95 -8.76
CA GLN A 10 4.63 1.69 -8.05
C GLN A 10 4.44 0.53 -9.02
N ALA A 11 3.65 0.70 -10.07
CA ALA A 11 3.44 -0.32 -11.10
C ALA A 11 4.75 -0.66 -11.83
N THR A 12 5.53 0.35 -12.25
CA THR A 12 6.88 0.13 -12.80
C THR A 12 7.79 -0.56 -11.79
N ALA A 13 7.73 -0.17 -10.51
CA ALA A 13 8.56 -0.76 -9.47
C ALA A 13 8.22 -2.24 -9.20
N MET A 14 6.94 -2.62 -9.24
CA MET A 14 6.51 -4.02 -9.15
C MET A 14 7.09 -4.85 -10.29
N ALA A 15 7.07 -4.33 -11.52
CA ALA A 15 7.69 -5.00 -12.67
C ALA A 15 9.22 -5.12 -12.51
N ASP A 16 9.89 -4.07 -12.02
CA ASP A 16 11.33 -4.10 -11.72
C ASP A 16 11.69 -5.16 -10.66
N ILE A 17 10.83 -5.40 -9.65
CA ILE A 17 11.03 -6.46 -8.65
C ILE A 17 10.93 -7.85 -9.29
N ILE A 18 9.95 -8.08 -10.16
CA ILE A 18 9.74 -9.37 -10.83
C ILE A 18 10.93 -9.68 -11.75
N GLU A 19 11.39 -8.69 -12.51
CA GLU A 19 12.60 -8.78 -13.33
C GLU A 19 13.85 -9.07 -12.48
N TYR A 20 14.00 -8.41 -11.32
CA TYR A 20 15.13 -8.60 -10.42
C TYR A 20 15.25 -10.02 -9.86
N PHE A 21 14.11 -10.68 -9.60
CA PHE A 21 14.06 -12.07 -9.14
C PHE A 21 13.95 -13.10 -10.28
N GLN A 22 13.97 -12.64 -11.53
CA GLN A 22 13.93 -13.47 -12.74
C GLN A 22 12.69 -14.36 -12.85
N TRP A 23 11.55 -13.86 -12.35
CA TRP A 23 10.25 -14.52 -12.51
C TRP A 23 9.61 -14.15 -13.84
N ASN A 24 8.92 -15.09 -14.48
CA ASN A 24 8.21 -14.83 -15.75
C ASN A 24 6.74 -15.28 -15.76
N TRP A 25 6.22 -15.80 -14.64
CA TRP A 25 4.86 -16.32 -14.51
C TRP A 25 4.21 -15.82 -13.23
N VAL A 26 3.29 -14.86 -13.38
CA VAL A 26 2.67 -14.15 -12.25
C VAL A 26 1.14 -14.11 -12.36
N ILE A 27 0.49 -13.83 -11.23
CA ILE A 27 -0.95 -13.52 -11.14
C ILE A 27 -1.07 -12.03 -10.84
N ALA A 28 -1.95 -11.34 -11.56
CA ALA A 28 -2.34 -9.96 -11.33
C ALA A 28 -3.72 -9.92 -10.67
N VAL A 29 -3.83 -9.20 -9.55
CA VAL A 29 -5.09 -8.97 -8.83
C VAL A 29 -5.22 -7.47 -8.55
N ALA A 30 -6.40 -6.90 -8.79
CA ALA A 30 -6.62 -5.48 -8.56
C ALA A 30 -8.02 -5.16 -8.01
N SER A 31 -8.15 -4.07 -7.25
CA SER A 31 -9.47 -3.57 -6.85
C SER A 31 -10.26 -3.06 -8.06
N ASP A 32 -11.57 -3.33 -8.08
CA ASP A 32 -12.51 -2.79 -9.07
C ASP A 32 -12.86 -1.32 -8.76
N ASP A 33 -11.86 -0.44 -8.82
CA ASP A 33 -11.98 0.99 -8.55
C ASP A 33 -10.94 1.82 -9.32
N ASP A 34 -10.96 3.13 -9.10
CA ASP A 34 -10.08 4.12 -9.75
C ASP A 34 -8.61 4.04 -9.26
N TYR A 35 -8.31 3.17 -8.30
CA TYR A 35 -6.94 2.90 -7.83
C TYR A 35 -6.39 1.62 -8.47
N GLY A 36 -7.11 0.51 -8.32
CA GLY A 36 -6.66 -0.81 -8.74
C GLY A 36 -6.58 -0.96 -10.26
N ARG A 37 -7.63 -0.55 -10.99
CA ARG A 37 -7.68 -0.72 -12.46
C ARG A 37 -6.56 0.03 -13.17
N PRO A 38 -6.33 1.35 -12.95
CA PRO A 38 -5.25 2.04 -13.65
C PRO A 38 -3.86 1.53 -13.23
N GLY A 39 -3.71 1.16 -11.94
CA GLY A 39 -2.47 0.59 -11.41
C GLY A 39 -2.09 -0.72 -12.12
N ILE A 40 -3.04 -1.64 -12.26
CA ILE A 40 -2.77 -2.93 -12.91
C ILE A 40 -2.62 -2.81 -14.42
N GLU A 41 -3.39 -1.93 -15.09
CA GLU A 41 -3.21 -1.65 -16.51
C GLU A 41 -1.82 -1.07 -16.82
N LYS A 42 -1.28 -0.24 -15.92
CA LYS A 42 0.09 0.27 -16.05
C LYS A 42 1.11 -0.85 -15.81
N PHE A 43 0.87 -1.71 -14.83
CA PHE A 43 1.72 -2.87 -14.54
C PHE A 43 1.77 -3.85 -15.72
N GLU A 44 0.64 -4.15 -16.36
CA GLU A 44 0.56 -5.00 -17.55
C GLU A 44 1.49 -4.53 -18.67
N LYS A 45 1.47 -3.22 -18.97
CA LYS A 45 2.35 -2.61 -19.97
C LYS A 45 3.83 -2.78 -19.62
N GLU A 46 4.18 -2.60 -18.34
CA GLU A 46 5.56 -2.74 -17.87
C GLU A 46 6.04 -4.19 -17.91
N ILE A 47 5.15 -5.14 -17.68
CA ILE A 47 5.42 -6.57 -17.70
C ILE A 47 5.59 -7.09 -19.14
N GLU A 48 4.74 -6.63 -20.06
CA GLU A 48 4.85 -6.92 -21.49
C GLU A 48 6.20 -6.43 -22.07
N GLU A 49 6.64 -5.22 -21.69
CA GLU A 49 7.96 -4.69 -22.08
C GLU A 49 9.16 -5.49 -21.56
N ARG A 50 8.94 -6.41 -20.60
CA ARG A 50 9.98 -7.22 -19.94
C ARG A 50 9.87 -8.71 -20.30
N ASP A 51 9.05 -9.08 -21.28
CA ASP A 51 8.81 -10.47 -21.70
C ASP A 51 8.33 -11.39 -20.55
N ILE A 52 7.60 -10.82 -19.58
CA ILE A 52 6.99 -11.54 -18.46
C ILE A 52 5.51 -11.78 -18.78
N CYS A 53 4.96 -12.93 -18.41
CA CYS A 53 3.55 -13.26 -18.65
C CYS A 53 2.71 -13.22 -17.38
N ILE A 54 1.45 -12.86 -17.57
CA ILE A 54 0.40 -12.91 -16.55
C ILE A 54 -0.50 -14.11 -16.84
N HIS A 55 -0.63 -15.04 -15.89
CA HIS A 55 -1.50 -16.20 -16.03
C HIS A 55 -2.97 -15.87 -15.78
N LEU A 56 -3.22 -15.10 -14.72
CA LEU A 56 -4.55 -14.67 -14.30
C LEU A 56 -4.50 -13.17 -14.05
N ASN A 57 -5.51 -12.47 -14.52
CA ASN A 57 -5.70 -11.04 -14.29
C ASN A 57 -7.12 -10.82 -13.78
N GLU A 58 -7.24 -10.58 -12.48
CA GLU A 58 -8.50 -10.72 -11.76
C GLU A 58 -8.82 -9.46 -10.98
N LEU A 59 -10.11 -9.14 -10.90
CA LEU A 59 -10.59 -8.01 -10.11
C LEU A 59 -11.18 -8.51 -8.79
N ILE A 60 -11.07 -7.69 -7.75
CA ILE A 60 -11.61 -7.94 -6.40
C ILE A 60 -12.32 -6.70 -5.87
N SER A 61 -13.23 -6.90 -4.92
CA SER A 61 -13.84 -5.83 -4.15
C SER A 61 -14.23 -6.34 -2.77
N GLN A 62 -14.28 -5.44 -1.79
CA GLN A 62 -14.81 -5.72 -0.46
C GLN A 62 -16.29 -6.16 -0.47
N TYR A 63 -17.01 -5.87 -1.56
CA TYR A 63 -18.43 -6.19 -1.73
C TYR A 63 -18.71 -7.49 -2.49
N PHE A 64 -17.67 -8.23 -2.90
CA PHE A 64 -17.85 -9.52 -3.57
C PHE A 64 -18.53 -10.52 -2.64
N GLU A 65 -19.42 -11.33 -3.22
CA GLU A 65 -20.07 -12.40 -2.49
C GLU A 65 -19.10 -13.57 -2.25
N ASP A 66 -19.37 -14.37 -1.22
CA ASP A 66 -18.59 -15.55 -0.86
C ASP A 66 -18.29 -16.49 -2.05
N HIS A 67 -19.25 -16.63 -2.98
CA HIS A 67 -19.11 -17.54 -4.10
C HIS A 67 -18.11 -17.00 -5.16
N GLU A 68 -18.04 -15.68 -5.34
CA GLU A 68 -17.09 -15.01 -6.25
C GLU A 68 -15.67 -15.13 -5.71
N ILE A 69 -15.49 -14.87 -4.40
CA ILE A 69 -14.19 -15.02 -3.72
C ILE A 69 -13.71 -16.46 -3.76
N LYS A 70 -14.59 -17.44 -3.50
CA LYS A 70 -14.23 -18.87 -3.59
C LYS A 70 -13.81 -19.27 -5.00
N ALA A 71 -14.56 -18.83 -6.02
CA ALA A 71 -14.22 -19.11 -7.42
C ALA A 71 -12.86 -18.51 -7.82
N LEU A 72 -12.54 -17.30 -7.32
CA LEU A 72 -11.22 -16.69 -7.52
C LEU A 72 -10.11 -17.49 -6.82
N ALA A 73 -10.32 -17.86 -5.55
CA ALA A 73 -9.37 -18.70 -4.81
C ALA A 73 -9.13 -20.05 -5.53
N ASP A 74 -10.16 -20.68 -6.09
CA ASP A 74 -10.03 -21.92 -6.88
C ASP A 74 -9.14 -21.73 -8.11
N ARG A 75 -9.27 -20.60 -8.82
CA ARG A 75 -8.43 -20.28 -9.98
C ARG A 75 -6.98 -20.04 -9.58
N ILE A 76 -6.75 -19.29 -8.50
CA ILE A 76 -5.40 -19.02 -7.97
C ILE A 76 -4.74 -20.32 -7.51
N GLU A 77 -5.49 -21.21 -6.85
CA GLU A 77 -5.01 -22.51 -6.37
C GLU A 77 -4.59 -23.42 -7.52
N ASN A 78 -5.36 -23.44 -8.61
CA ASN A 78 -5.07 -24.22 -9.82
C ASN A 78 -3.93 -23.65 -10.68
N SER A 79 -3.43 -22.44 -10.38
CA SER A 79 -2.31 -21.82 -11.08
C SER A 79 -0.96 -22.35 -10.59
N SER A 80 0.00 -22.53 -11.50
CA SER A 80 1.40 -22.81 -11.14
C SER A 80 2.18 -21.56 -10.70
N ALA A 81 1.71 -20.36 -11.05
CA ALA A 81 2.34 -19.10 -10.65
C ALA A 81 2.30 -18.93 -9.13
N LYS A 82 3.47 -18.65 -8.53
CA LYS A 82 3.61 -18.43 -7.08
C LYS A 82 3.52 -16.96 -6.70
N VAL A 83 3.93 -16.07 -7.59
CA VAL A 83 3.95 -14.62 -7.35
C VAL A 83 2.60 -14.02 -7.72
N ILE A 84 1.98 -13.33 -6.76
CA ILE A 84 0.71 -12.62 -6.91
C ILE A 84 0.95 -11.13 -6.67
N VAL A 85 0.72 -10.34 -7.70
CA VAL A 85 0.77 -8.87 -7.64
C VAL A 85 -0.60 -8.34 -7.29
N VAL A 86 -0.69 -7.52 -6.25
CA VAL A 86 -1.98 -7.02 -5.74
C VAL A 86 -2.00 -5.50 -5.67
N PHE A 87 -2.74 -4.90 -6.61
CA PHE A 87 -3.07 -3.46 -6.67
C PHE A 87 -4.48 -3.22 -6.10
N ALA A 88 -4.60 -3.18 -4.78
CA ALA A 88 -5.89 -3.02 -4.12
C ALA A 88 -5.75 -2.30 -2.77
N SER A 89 -6.85 -1.75 -2.27
CA SER A 89 -6.93 -1.30 -0.88
C SER A 89 -7.01 -2.50 0.07
N ALA A 90 -6.69 -2.29 1.35
CA ALA A 90 -6.78 -3.35 2.35
C ALA A 90 -8.22 -3.90 2.51
N PRO A 91 -9.29 -3.08 2.56
CA PRO A 91 -10.66 -3.60 2.56
C PRO A 91 -10.98 -4.50 1.38
N ASP A 92 -10.49 -4.18 0.18
CA ASP A 92 -10.83 -4.96 -1.03
C ASP A 92 -10.08 -6.30 -1.09
N VAL A 93 -8.86 -6.37 -0.57
CA VAL A 93 -8.08 -7.64 -0.53
C VAL A 93 -8.45 -8.54 0.64
N GLU A 94 -9.02 -8.00 1.72
CA GLU A 94 -9.33 -8.76 2.94
C GLU A 94 -10.18 -10.01 2.69
N PRO A 95 -11.27 -9.98 1.89
CA PRO A 95 -12.07 -11.17 1.62
C PRO A 95 -11.26 -12.31 0.98
N LEU A 96 -10.37 -11.98 0.03
CA LEU A 96 -9.50 -12.97 -0.62
C LEU A 96 -8.49 -13.54 0.37
N ILE A 97 -7.80 -12.70 1.16
CA ILE A 97 -6.83 -13.19 2.17
C ILE A 97 -7.52 -14.08 3.21
N LYS A 98 -8.72 -13.71 3.67
CA LYS A 98 -9.52 -14.53 4.59
C LYS A 98 -9.83 -15.91 4.01
N GLU A 99 -10.26 -15.99 2.75
CA GLU A 99 -10.56 -17.27 2.10
C GLU A 99 -9.30 -18.12 1.91
N MET A 100 -8.17 -17.51 1.55
CA MET A 100 -6.88 -18.20 1.39
C MET A 100 -6.35 -18.73 2.73
N ALA A 101 -6.51 -17.95 3.81
CA ALA A 101 -6.20 -18.36 5.17
C ALA A 101 -7.11 -19.52 5.63
N ARG A 102 -8.41 -19.44 5.34
CA ARG A 102 -9.37 -20.52 5.65
C ARG A 102 -8.98 -21.85 4.98
N ARG A 103 -8.33 -21.80 3.83
CA ARG A 103 -7.84 -22.97 3.07
C ARG A 103 -6.43 -23.42 3.44
N ASN A 104 -5.72 -22.70 4.31
CA ASN A 104 -4.30 -22.90 4.62
C ASN A 104 -3.42 -22.91 3.35
N PHE A 105 -3.65 -21.96 2.45
CA PHE A 105 -2.91 -21.87 1.21
C PHE A 105 -1.66 -20.98 1.36
N THR A 106 -0.51 -21.60 1.59
CA THR A 106 0.69 -20.94 2.16
C THR A 106 1.88 -20.81 1.20
N ASP A 107 1.74 -21.26 -0.04
CA ASP A 107 2.84 -21.36 -1.01
C ASP A 107 2.92 -20.17 -1.98
N ARG A 108 2.18 -19.09 -1.71
CA ARG A 108 2.11 -17.87 -2.54
C ARG A 108 2.95 -16.75 -1.97
N ILE A 109 3.54 -15.97 -2.88
CA ILE A 109 4.37 -14.81 -2.58
C ILE A 109 3.60 -13.59 -3.04
N TRP A 110 3.33 -12.67 -2.12
CA TRP A 110 2.55 -11.49 -2.41
C TRP A 110 3.46 -10.30 -2.69
N LEU A 111 3.21 -9.60 -3.79
CA LEU A 111 3.73 -8.27 -4.07
C LEU A 111 2.63 -7.26 -3.76
N ALA A 112 2.77 -6.59 -2.62
CA ALA A 112 1.76 -5.73 -2.04
C ALA A 112 1.91 -4.26 -2.48
N SER A 113 0.85 -3.70 -3.05
CA SER A 113 0.74 -2.25 -3.24
C SER A 113 0.71 -1.51 -1.90
N GLU A 114 1.09 -0.24 -1.94
CA GLU A 114 1.27 0.59 -0.74
C GLU A 114 0.00 0.70 0.11
N ALA A 115 -1.17 0.71 -0.53
CA ALA A 115 -2.46 0.81 0.12
C ALA A 115 -2.76 -0.33 1.11
N TRP A 116 -2.12 -1.51 0.97
CA TRP A 116 -2.33 -2.63 1.91
C TRP A 116 -1.05 -3.21 2.51
N ALA A 117 0.12 -2.90 1.96
CA ALA A 117 1.42 -3.40 2.39
C ALA A 117 1.76 -3.15 3.88
N SER A 118 1.18 -2.12 4.50
CA SER A 118 1.31 -1.83 5.94
C SER A 118 -0.03 -1.70 6.65
N SER A 119 -1.10 -2.27 6.11
CA SER A 119 -2.43 -2.18 6.72
C SER A 119 -2.60 -3.18 7.85
N SER A 120 -3.02 -2.70 9.03
CA SER A 120 -3.37 -3.54 10.18
C SER A 120 -4.59 -4.43 9.94
N LEU A 121 -5.39 -4.16 8.90
CA LEU A 121 -6.51 -5.02 8.51
C LEU A 121 -6.04 -6.38 7.98
N ILE A 122 -4.89 -6.39 7.29
CA ILE A 122 -4.28 -7.59 6.68
C ILE A 122 -3.09 -8.10 7.50
N ALA A 123 -2.32 -7.20 8.12
CA ALA A 123 -1.15 -7.53 8.93
C ALA A 123 -1.55 -8.07 10.32
N LYS A 124 -2.35 -9.14 10.33
CA LYS A 124 -2.80 -9.83 11.53
C LYS A 124 -2.07 -11.16 11.70
N PRO A 125 -1.75 -11.57 12.95
CA PRO A 125 -1.12 -12.86 13.21
C PRO A 125 -1.87 -14.06 12.62
N GLU A 126 -3.20 -14.00 12.58
CA GLU A 126 -4.08 -15.03 12.02
C GLU A 126 -3.93 -15.26 10.51
N TYR A 127 -3.43 -14.28 9.75
CA TYR A 127 -3.20 -14.42 8.31
C TYR A 127 -1.75 -14.76 7.97
N LEU A 128 -0.82 -14.65 8.92
CA LEU A 128 0.62 -14.77 8.66
C LEU A 128 1.02 -16.08 7.99
N ASP A 129 0.32 -17.19 8.21
CA ASP A 129 0.66 -18.44 7.51
C ASP A 129 0.50 -18.33 5.99
N VAL A 130 -0.35 -17.41 5.51
CA VAL A 130 -0.59 -17.14 4.08
C VAL A 130 0.21 -15.93 3.58
N VAL A 131 0.36 -14.88 4.39
CA VAL A 131 0.94 -13.60 3.94
C VAL A 131 2.36 -13.33 4.46
N ALA A 132 2.95 -14.23 5.25
CA ALA A 132 4.34 -14.09 5.67
C ALA A 132 5.27 -14.11 4.45
N GLY A 133 6.31 -13.26 4.47
CA GLY A 133 7.21 -13.09 3.33
C GLY A 133 6.65 -12.22 2.20
N THR A 134 5.48 -11.60 2.37
CA THR A 134 5.00 -10.54 1.47
C THR A 134 6.06 -9.47 1.29
N ILE A 135 6.33 -9.08 0.04
CA ILE A 135 7.15 -7.91 -0.29
C ILE A 135 6.20 -6.76 -0.61
N GLY A 136 6.31 -5.66 0.14
CA GLY A 136 5.41 -4.53 0.02
C GLY A 136 6.14 -3.22 -0.23
N PHE A 137 5.44 -2.30 -0.90
CA PHE A 137 5.86 -0.91 -1.02
C PHE A 137 5.33 -0.13 0.17
N ALA A 138 6.18 0.65 0.83
CA ALA A 138 5.73 1.48 1.93
C ALA A 138 6.33 2.88 1.79
N LEU A 139 5.49 3.90 1.94
CA LEU A 139 5.95 5.30 1.90
C LEU A 139 6.93 5.56 3.03
N LYS A 140 7.89 6.48 2.84
CA LYS A 140 8.83 6.82 3.91
C LYS A 140 8.09 7.12 5.23
N ALA A 141 8.48 6.43 6.29
CA ALA A 141 7.93 6.69 7.63
C ALA A 141 8.42 8.06 8.11
N GLY A 142 7.48 8.92 8.48
CA GLY A 142 7.76 10.23 9.05
C GLY A 142 7.65 10.25 10.57
N HIS A 143 8.16 11.34 11.16
CA HIS A 143 8.10 11.57 12.60
C HIS A 143 7.41 12.90 12.90
N ILE A 144 6.38 12.85 13.75
CA ILE A 144 5.64 14.02 14.21
C ILE A 144 5.79 14.11 15.73
N SER A 145 6.66 15.01 16.20
CA SER A 145 6.91 15.17 17.63
C SER A 145 5.67 15.65 18.37
N GLY A 146 5.31 14.99 19.48
CA GLY A 146 4.12 15.31 20.27
C GLY A 146 2.81 14.70 19.75
N PHE A 147 2.83 13.99 18.62
CA PHE A 147 1.59 13.50 18.00
C PHE A 147 0.92 12.39 18.82
N ARG A 148 1.69 11.47 19.40
CA ARG A 148 1.13 10.41 20.26
C ARG A 148 0.44 11.00 21.49
N GLU A 149 1.10 11.98 22.12
CA GLU A 149 0.57 12.70 23.27
C GLU A 149 -0.68 13.51 22.92
N PHE A 150 -0.76 14.04 21.69
CA PHE A 150 -1.95 14.69 21.17
C PHE A 150 -3.11 13.69 20.97
N LEU A 151 -2.86 12.54 20.35
CA LEU A 151 -3.89 11.48 20.18
C LEU A 151 -4.44 11.00 21.53
N GLN A 152 -3.58 10.90 22.55
CA GLN A 152 -3.98 10.52 23.91
C GLN A 152 -4.92 11.52 24.59
N GLN A 153 -5.04 12.74 24.09
CA GLN A 153 -5.89 13.78 24.68
C GLN A 153 -7.32 13.78 24.15
N VAL A 154 -7.63 12.97 23.14
CA VAL A 154 -8.96 12.83 22.55
C VAL A 154 -9.97 12.47 23.64
N HIS A 155 -11.10 13.19 23.69
CA HIS A 155 -12.05 13.00 24.77
C HIS A 155 -13.46 13.50 24.41
N PRO A 156 -14.52 12.66 24.54
CA PRO A 156 -15.87 13.01 24.09
C PRO A 156 -16.47 14.21 24.84
N LYS A 157 -16.08 14.44 26.10
CA LYS A 157 -16.50 15.61 26.89
C LYS A 157 -15.78 16.92 26.52
N LYS A 158 -14.59 16.87 25.92
CA LYS A 158 -13.86 18.06 25.48
C LYS A 158 -14.35 18.50 24.10
N ASP A 159 -14.57 17.52 23.23
CA ASP A 159 -14.95 17.73 21.83
C ASP A 159 -16.42 17.38 21.59
N THR A 160 -17.31 17.98 22.37
CA THR A 160 -18.75 17.62 22.43
C THR A 160 -19.49 17.77 21.11
N HIS A 161 -18.97 18.58 20.19
CA HIS A 161 -19.56 18.83 18.86
C HIS A 161 -18.90 18.00 17.76
N ASN A 162 -17.85 17.25 18.08
CA ASN A 162 -17.17 16.39 17.11
C ASN A 162 -17.79 15.00 17.14
N GLU A 163 -18.70 14.74 16.20
CA GLU A 163 -19.40 13.45 16.08
C GLU A 163 -18.42 12.27 15.91
N PHE A 164 -17.28 12.49 15.24
CA PHE A 164 -16.27 11.45 15.05
C PHE A 164 -15.56 11.07 16.35
N VAL A 165 -15.33 12.02 17.26
CA VAL A 165 -14.73 11.72 18.58
C VAL A 165 -15.68 10.87 19.42
N ARG A 166 -16.99 11.13 19.32
CA ARG A 166 -18.01 10.34 20.00
C ARG A 166 -18.06 8.92 19.46
N GLU A 167 -18.17 8.77 18.14
CA GLU A 167 -18.19 7.46 17.48
C GLU A 167 -16.91 6.68 17.74
N PHE A 168 -15.75 7.33 17.62
CA PHE A 168 -14.45 6.73 17.96
C PHE A 168 -14.45 6.17 19.39
N TRP A 169 -14.95 6.92 20.36
CA TRP A 169 -14.99 6.48 21.76
C TRP A 169 -15.94 5.29 21.94
N GLU A 170 -17.13 5.35 21.34
CA GLU A 170 -18.14 4.29 21.39
C GLU A 170 -17.65 2.98 20.76
N GLU A 171 -16.97 3.04 19.61
CA GLU A 171 -16.43 1.84 18.96
C GLU A 171 -15.19 1.31 19.68
N THR A 172 -14.28 2.17 20.13
CA THR A 172 -13.05 1.77 20.85
C THR A 172 -13.37 1.00 22.12
N PHE A 173 -14.36 1.45 22.89
CA PHE A 173 -14.77 0.80 24.15
C PHE A 173 -15.99 -0.11 23.99
N ASN A 174 -16.49 -0.29 22.76
CA ASN A 174 -17.69 -1.08 22.44
C ASN A 174 -18.88 -0.74 23.38
N CYS A 175 -19.11 0.54 23.63
CA CYS A 175 -20.10 1.08 24.56
C CYS A 175 -20.90 2.23 23.91
N TYR A 176 -21.97 2.69 24.54
CA TYR A 176 -22.70 3.90 24.13
C TYR A 176 -22.57 5.02 25.15
N LEU A 177 -22.28 6.24 24.69
CA LEU A 177 -22.30 7.42 25.55
C LEU A 177 -23.74 7.71 26.00
N LYS A 178 -23.93 8.24 27.22
CA LYS A 178 -25.27 8.42 27.84
C LYS A 178 -26.25 9.27 27.02
N ASP A 179 -25.74 10.20 26.22
CA ASP A 179 -26.49 11.09 25.35
C ASP A 179 -26.52 10.62 23.88
N SER A 180 -26.05 9.39 23.62
CA SER A 180 -25.99 8.83 22.27
C SER A 180 -27.39 8.63 21.69
N PRO A 181 -27.67 9.16 20.48
CA PRO A 181 -28.95 8.93 19.81
C PRO A 181 -29.19 7.44 19.50
N ARG A 182 -28.12 6.63 19.39
CA ARG A 182 -28.15 5.18 19.13
C ARG A 182 -28.77 4.37 20.28
N LEU A 183 -28.76 4.89 21.51
CA LEU A 183 -29.44 4.28 22.66
C LEU A 183 -30.97 4.18 22.48
N ARG A 184 -31.58 5.08 21.69
CA ARG A 184 -33.04 5.10 21.44
C ARG A 184 -33.50 4.06 20.42
N GLU A 185 -32.58 3.45 19.68
CA GLU A 185 -32.87 2.37 18.73
C GLU A 185 -32.81 0.99 19.40
N THR A 186 -31.98 0.84 20.45
CA THR A 186 -31.87 -0.41 21.22
C THR A 186 -33.14 -0.72 22.01
N GLU A 187 -33.87 0.30 22.48
CA GLU A 187 -35.18 0.15 23.13
C GLU A 187 -36.29 -0.37 22.18
N ARG A 188 -36.07 -0.35 20.85
CA ARG A 188 -37.03 -0.79 19.82
C ARG A 188 -36.69 -2.16 19.22
N GLY A 189 -35.99 -3.01 19.97
CA GLY A 189 -35.85 -4.44 19.65
C GLY A 189 -34.57 -4.84 18.92
N SER A 190 -33.49 -4.07 19.01
CA SER A 190 -32.16 -4.50 18.53
C SER A 190 -31.48 -5.45 19.52
N THR A 191 -30.86 -6.50 19.00
CA THR A 191 -30.32 -7.67 19.73
C THR A 191 -28.92 -7.49 20.32
N THR A 192 -28.32 -6.29 20.28
CA THR A 192 -26.97 -6.02 20.82
C THR A 192 -27.00 -4.91 21.88
N PHE A 193 -27.14 -5.32 23.15
CA PHE A 193 -26.94 -4.43 24.29
C PHE A 193 -25.44 -4.12 24.44
N ARG A 194 -25.02 -2.89 24.12
CA ARG A 194 -23.69 -2.36 24.50
C ARG A 194 -23.79 -1.67 25.87
N PRO A 195 -22.76 -1.80 26.73
CA PRO A 195 -22.71 -1.10 28.02
C PRO A 195 -22.68 0.42 27.84
N LEU A 196 -22.91 1.17 28.93
CA LEU A 196 -22.83 2.63 28.93
C LEU A 196 -21.37 3.09 29.14
N CYS A 197 -20.90 4.00 28.30
CA CYS A 197 -19.65 4.72 28.52
C CYS A 197 -19.84 5.82 29.57
N THR A 198 -18.86 5.96 30.46
CA THR A 198 -18.69 7.07 31.41
C THR A 198 -18.04 8.28 30.76
N GLY A 199 -17.23 8.06 29.73
CA GLY A 199 -16.36 9.06 29.13
C GLY A 199 -15.17 9.39 30.03
N ASP A 200 -14.77 8.47 30.92
CA ASP A 200 -13.57 8.55 31.77
C ASP A 200 -12.67 7.32 31.55
N GLU A 201 -12.96 6.51 30.53
CA GLU A 201 -12.18 5.35 30.14
C GLU A 201 -10.77 5.74 29.64
N ASP A 202 -9.79 4.86 29.86
CA ASP A 202 -8.41 5.08 29.44
C ASP A 202 -8.16 4.49 28.05
N ILE A 203 -7.99 5.34 27.04
CA ILE A 203 -7.75 4.90 25.66
C ILE A 203 -6.42 4.15 25.49
N THR A 204 -5.46 4.32 26.39
CA THR A 204 -4.18 3.61 26.34
C THR A 204 -4.30 2.15 26.77
N SER A 205 -5.43 1.78 27.39
CA SER A 205 -5.71 0.42 27.83
C SER A 205 -6.26 -0.50 26.72
N VAL A 206 -6.65 0.06 25.58
CA VAL A 206 -7.26 -0.68 24.46
C VAL A 206 -6.29 -0.72 23.28
N GLU A 207 -5.99 -1.93 22.82
CA GLU A 207 -5.20 -2.15 21.61
C GLU A 207 -6.06 -1.84 20.38
N THR A 208 -5.83 -0.67 19.78
CA THR A 208 -6.47 -0.27 18.53
C THR A 208 -5.42 0.31 17.58
N PRO A 209 -5.62 0.22 16.25
CA PRO A 209 -4.72 0.86 15.28
C PRO A 209 -4.56 2.39 15.46
N TYR A 210 -5.39 3.03 16.29
CA TYR A 210 -5.29 4.44 16.61
C TYR A 210 -4.03 4.79 17.44
N LEU A 211 -3.69 3.97 18.44
CA LEU A 211 -2.47 4.16 19.27
C LEU A 211 -1.40 3.09 19.02
N ASP A 212 -1.80 1.93 18.50
CA ASP A 212 -0.92 0.83 18.16
C ASP A 212 -0.44 0.95 16.70
N TYR A 213 0.40 1.96 16.47
CA TYR A 213 1.08 2.16 15.19
C TYR A 213 2.59 2.07 15.38
N THR A 214 3.26 1.45 14.40
CA THR A 214 4.73 1.37 14.36
C THR A 214 5.34 2.54 13.58
N HIS A 215 4.68 2.97 12.50
CA HIS A 215 5.18 3.98 11.59
C HIS A 215 4.06 4.91 11.13
N LEU A 216 4.32 6.22 11.12
CA LEU A 216 3.44 7.22 10.53
C LEU A 216 3.79 7.37 9.05
N ARG A 217 2.95 6.82 8.17
CA ARG A 217 3.11 6.94 6.71
C ARG A 217 2.03 7.86 6.14
N ILE A 218 0.80 7.37 6.01
CA ILE A 218 -0.35 8.17 5.55
C ILE A 218 -0.64 9.35 6.47
N SER A 219 -0.57 9.16 7.80
CA SER A 219 -0.71 10.25 8.77
C SER A 219 0.35 11.34 8.59
N TYR A 220 1.57 10.96 8.18
CA TYR A 220 2.63 11.92 7.88
C TYR A 220 2.36 12.66 6.57
N ASN A 221 1.84 12.00 5.54
CA ASN A 221 1.41 12.68 4.32
C ASN A 221 0.30 13.71 4.57
N ALA A 222 -0.63 13.43 5.48
CA ALA A 222 -1.66 14.38 5.89
C ALA A 222 -1.05 15.59 6.62
N TYR A 223 -0.07 15.35 7.50
CA TYR A 223 0.72 16.40 8.15
C TYR A 223 1.47 17.27 7.12
N GLU A 224 2.18 16.64 6.18
CA GLU A 224 2.89 17.31 5.09
C GLU A 224 1.94 18.10 4.16
N ALA A 225 0.71 17.63 3.95
CA ALA A 225 -0.28 18.34 3.15
C ALA A 225 -0.69 19.67 3.80
N VAL A 226 -0.95 19.65 5.11
CA VAL A 226 -1.25 20.87 5.89
C VAL A 226 -0.06 21.83 5.88
N TYR A 227 1.15 21.30 6.10
CA TYR A 227 2.37 22.12 6.07
C TYR A 227 2.65 22.70 4.70
N SER A 228 2.40 21.97 3.61
CA SER A 228 2.57 22.48 2.26
C SER A 228 1.67 23.68 1.98
N ILE A 229 0.40 23.63 2.44
CA ILE A 229 -0.51 24.78 2.37
C ILE A 229 -0.02 25.92 3.25
N ALA A 230 0.39 25.63 4.49
CA ALA A 230 0.90 26.65 5.40
C ALA A 230 2.14 27.38 4.85
N HIS A 231 3.08 26.66 4.25
CA HIS A 231 4.26 27.24 3.60
C HIS A 231 3.88 28.06 2.36
N ALA A 232 2.94 27.60 1.54
CA ALA A 232 2.44 28.41 0.42
C ALA A 232 1.80 29.73 0.87
N LEU A 233 1.07 29.71 1.99
CA LEU A 233 0.52 30.92 2.62
C LEU A 233 1.62 31.82 3.20
N GLN A 234 2.64 31.21 3.80
CA GLN A 234 3.80 31.93 4.32
C GLN A 234 4.57 32.65 3.20
N ASP A 235 4.68 32.04 2.02
CA ASP A 235 5.31 32.65 0.85
C ASP A 235 4.51 33.84 0.31
N ILE A 236 3.17 33.80 0.38
CA ILE A 236 2.32 34.97 0.11
C ILE A 236 2.62 36.09 1.11
N LEU A 237 2.66 35.75 2.41
CA LEU A 237 2.87 36.72 3.48
C LEU A 237 4.25 37.38 3.42
N ASN A 238 5.28 36.61 3.06
CA ASN A 238 6.68 37.08 3.00
C ASN A 238 7.05 37.71 1.65
N CYS A 239 6.14 37.72 0.68
CA CYS A 239 6.39 38.24 -0.66
C CYS A 239 6.80 39.72 -0.63
N ARG A 240 7.88 40.06 -1.34
CA ARG A 240 8.34 41.44 -1.48
C ARG A 240 7.89 42.03 -2.82
N PRO A 241 7.39 43.28 -2.87
CA PRO A 241 6.99 43.92 -4.11
C PRO A 241 8.11 43.84 -5.17
N GLY A 242 7.78 43.37 -6.38
CA GLY A 242 8.74 43.17 -7.47
C GLY A 242 9.37 41.78 -7.54
N GLN A 243 9.05 40.88 -6.60
CA GLN A 243 9.54 39.49 -6.55
C GLN A 243 8.40 38.45 -6.53
N GLY A 244 7.15 38.88 -6.69
CA GLY A 244 6.01 37.96 -6.62
C GLY A 244 5.79 37.16 -7.90
N LEU A 245 4.99 36.10 -7.80
CA LEU A 245 4.71 35.16 -8.89
C LEU A 245 3.59 35.63 -9.84
N PHE A 246 2.99 36.79 -9.57
CA PHE A 246 1.84 37.32 -10.32
C PHE A 246 2.26 38.39 -11.32
N ALA A 247 1.31 38.90 -12.11
CA ALA A 247 1.59 39.88 -13.17
C ALA A 247 2.41 41.07 -12.64
N ASN A 248 3.41 41.50 -13.43
CA ASN A 248 4.37 42.56 -13.07
C ASN A 248 5.14 42.28 -11.75
N ASN A 249 5.39 41.00 -11.46
CA ASN A 249 6.02 40.53 -10.21
C ASN A 249 5.31 41.04 -8.94
N SER A 250 3.98 41.17 -9.01
CA SER A 250 3.15 41.60 -7.90
C SER A 250 2.99 40.48 -6.86
N CYS A 251 2.76 40.87 -5.61
CA CYS A 251 2.44 39.99 -4.50
C CYS A 251 0.93 39.96 -4.28
N ALA A 252 0.40 38.81 -3.87
CA ALA A 252 -0.99 38.73 -3.38
C ALA A 252 -1.08 39.30 -1.96
N ASP A 253 -2.23 39.88 -1.61
CA ASP A 253 -2.55 40.26 -0.24
C ASP A 253 -3.17 39.07 0.48
N ILE A 254 -2.54 38.63 1.58
CA ILE A 254 -3.01 37.51 2.40
C ILE A 254 -4.44 37.72 2.93
N LYS A 255 -4.88 38.97 3.13
CA LYS A 255 -6.21 39.29 3.68
C LYS A 255 -7.32 39.12 2.66
N THR A 256 -7.01 39.25 1.37
CA THR A 256 -7.97 39.17 0.27
C THR A 256 -7.58 38.07 -0.71
N MET A 257 -6.82 37.08 -0.24
CA MET A 257 -6.30 36.03 -1.11
C MET A 257 -7.43 35.14 -1.63
N GLU A 258 -7.24 34.65 -2.85
CA GLU A 258 -8.13 33.69 -3.48
C GLU A 258 -7.46 32.33 -3.61
N ALA A 259 -8.25 31.25 -3.64
CA ALA A 259 -7.73 29.88 -3.66
C ALA A 259 -6.77 29.62 -4.84
N TRP A 260 -7.00 30.22 -6.01
CA TRP A 260 -6.12 30.06 -7.17
C TRP A 260 -4.74 30.70 -6.97
N GLN A 261 -4.62 31.73 -6.12
CA GLN A 261 -3.34 32.33 -5.77
C GLN A 261 -2.52 31.38 -4.90
N VAL A 262 -3.18 30.69 -3.96
CA VAL A 262 -2.56 29.62 -3.17
C VAL A 262 -2.14 28.46 -4.06
N LEU A 263 -2.96 28.05 -5.03
CA LEU A 263 -2.59 27.03 -6.02
C LEU A 263 -1.34 27.43 -6.83
N LYS A 264 -1.25 28.69 -7.27
CA LYS A 264 -0.07 29.20 -7.98
C LYS A 264 1.18 29.10 -7.11
N GLN A 265 1.08 29.41 -5.82
CA GLN A 265 2.17 29.31 -4.86
C GLN A 265 2.57 27.86 -4.61
N LEU A 266 1.60 26.98 -4.37
CA LEU A 266 1.85 25.54 -4.19
C LEU A 266 2.63 24.94 -5.38
N ARG A 267 2.33 25.35 -6.62
CA ARG A 267 3.06 24.89 -7.82
C ARG A 267 4.53 25.34 -7.88
N HIS A 268 4.91 26.39 -7.16
CA HIS A 268 6.30 26.88 -7.09
C HIS A 268 6.91 26.65 -5.71
N LEU A 269 6.20 25.90 -4.86
CA LEU A 269 6.58 25.66 -3.48
C LEU A 269 7.90 24.90 -3.43
N ASN A 270 8.80 25.38 -2.60
CA ASN A 270 10.09 24.73 -2.37
C ASN A 270 10.54 25.03 -0.94
N TYR A 271 10.39 24.04 -0.06
CA TYR A 271 10.77 24.18 1.33
C TYR A 271 11.45 22.92 1.85
N THR A 272 12.05 23.03 3.03
CA THR A 272 12.63 21.90 3.75
C THR A 272 11.75 21.59 4.95
N ASN A 273 11.25 20.36 5.04
CA ASN A 273 10.38 19.94 6.14
C ASN A 273 11.16 19.73 7.45
N SER A 274 10.44 19.38 8.52
CA SER A 274 11.02 19.12 9.85
C SER A 274 12.00 17.95 9.88
N MET A 275 11.99 17.08 8.86
CA MET A 275 12.91 15.95 8.73
C MET A 275 14.16 16.28 7.88
N GLY A 276 14.29 17.52 7.41
CA GLY A 276 15.41 17.93 6.55
C GLY A 276 15.24 17.54 5.08
N GLU A 277 14.05 17.14 4.67
CA GLU A 277 13.74 16.73 3.30
C GLU A 277 13.23 17.91 2.48
N ARG A 278 13.63 17.94 1.20
CA ARG A 278 13.19 18.99 0.29
C ARG A 278 11.86 18.63 -0.34
N ILE A 279 10.82 19.38 0.01
CA ILE A 279 9.47 19.21 -0.53
C ILE A 279 9.28 20.19 -1.68
N HIS A 280 8.96 19.64 -2.85
CA HIS A 280 8.61 20.37 -4.06
C HIS A 280 7.65 19.51 -4.89
N PHE A 281 6.71 20.14 -5.57
CA PHE A 281 5.80 19.47 -6.50
C PHE A 281 6.34 19.60 -7.92
N ASP A 282 6.29 18.52 -8.69
CA ASP A 282 6.66 18.54 -10.10
C ASP A 282 5.58 19.21 -10.99
N GLU A 283 5.78 19.19 -12.31
CA GLU A 283 4.84 19.77 -13.28
C GLU A 283 3.45 19.11 -13.26
N ASN A 284 3.37 17.84 -12.85
CA ASN A 284 2.14 17.07 -12.67
C ASN A 284 1.53 17.27 -11.28
N ALA A 285 2.18 18.06 -10.43
CA ALA A 285 1.81 18.35 -9.06
C ALA A 285 1.99 17.18 -8.07
N ASP A 286 3.00 16.35 -8.34
CA ASP A 286 3.34 15.15 -7.57
C ASP A 286 4.64 15.31 -6.80
N LEU A 287 4.79 14.50 -5.74
CA LEU A 287 6.06 14.36 -5.04
C LEU A 287 6.93 13.26 -5.65
N ALA A 288 8.22 13.40 -5.42
CA ALA A 288 9.24 12.37 -5.57
C ALA A 288 8.77 10.95 -5.17
N ALA A 289 8.78 10.01 -6.11
CA ALA A 289 8.43 8.61 -5.83
C ALA A 289 9.57 7.85 -5.15
N ASN A 290 9.62 7.92 -3.82
CA ASN A 290 10.52 7.11 -3.02
C ASN A 290 9.71 6.13 -2.17
N TYR A 291 9.94 4.84 -2.37
CA TYR A 291 9.33 3.78 -1.57
C TYR A 291 10.40 3.03 -0.78
N THR A 292 10.09 2.69 0.46
CA THR A 292 10.79 1.65 1.21
C THR A 292 10.20 0.30 0.81
N ILE A 293 11.06 -0.66 0.48
CA ILE A 293 10.63 -2.04 0.23
C ILE A 293 10.69 -2.79 1.57
N ILE A 294 9.54 -3.31 2.00
CA ILE A 294 9.40 -4.04 3.26
C ILE A 294 9.10 -5.52 3.01
N ASN A 295 9.52 -6.38 3.93
CA ASN A 295 9.18 -7.80 3.95
C ASN A 295 8.45 -8.15 5.26
N TRP A 296 7.40 -8.95 5.17
CA TRP A 296 6.57 -9.32 6.32
C TRP A 296 7.19 -10.48 7.09
N HIS A 297 7.61 -10.21 8.32
CA HIS A 297 8.22 -11.18 9.23
C HIS A 297 7.26 -11.49 10.37
N ARG A 298 7.36 -12.69 10.93
CA ARG A 298 6.72 -13.06 12.19
C ARG A 298 7.67 -12.74 13.34
N SER A 299 7.22 -11.93 14.30
CA SER A 299 7.96 -11.65 15.52
C SER A 299 8.12 -12.92 16.36
N SER A 300 9.32 -13.16 16.88
CA SER A 300 9.60 -14.29 17.78
C SER A 300 9.13 -14.06 19.21
N GLU A 301 8.82 -12.82 19.60
CA GLU A 301 8.46 -12.46 20.97
C GLU A 301 6.97 -12.64 21.25
N ASP A 302 6.12 -12.16 20.34
CA ASP A 302 4.66 -12.05 20.50
C ASP A 302 3.88 -12.61 19.29
N GLY A 303 4.56 -13.06 18.23
CA GLY A 303 3.93 -13.58 17.02
C GLY A 303 3.31 -12.52 16.11
N SER A 304 3.51 -11.23 16.41
CA SER A 304 2.99 -10.11 15.61
C SER A 304 3.69 -9.98 14.24
N VAL A 305 3.08 -9.19 13.35
CA VAL A 305 3.64 -8.89 12.02
C VAL A 305 4.67 -7.76 12.14
N VAL A 306 5.88 -8.02 11.67
CA VAL A 306 6.97 -7.04 11.63
C VAL A 306 7.29 -6.68 10.17
N PHE A 307 7.20 -5.40 9.84
CA PHE A 307 7.57 -4.88 8.52
C PHE A 307 9.07 -4.59 8.47
N LYS A 308 9.87 -5.58 8.07
CA LYS A 308 11.32 -5.42 7.99
C LYS A 308 11.70 -4.70 6.71
N GLU A 309 12.46 -3.61 6.81
CA GLU A 309 13.02 -2.94 5.62
C GLU A 309 14.10 -3.83 4.96
N VAL A 310 13.89 -4.14 3.68
CA VAL A 310 14.77 -4.99 2.87
C VAL A 310 15.33 -4.26 1.65
N GLY A 311 14.86 -3.05 1.35
CA GLY A 311 15.29 -2.32 0.16
C GLY A 311 14.61 -0.97 0.00
N TYR A 312 14.83 -0.35 -1.16
CA TYR A 312 14.18 0.89 -1.54
C TYR A 312 13.98 0.99 -3.05
N TYR A 313 13.03 1.84 -3.45
CA TYR A 313 12.82 2.27 -4.82
C TYR A 313 12.92 3.79 -4.91
N ASN A 314 13.75 4.31 -5.81
CA ASN A 314 13.93 5.74 -6.05
C ASN A 314 13.57 6.11 -7.48
N GLY A 315 12.42 6.77 -7.65
CA GLY A 315 11.86 7.15 -8.94
C GLY A 315 12.68 8.17 -9.72
N HIS A 316 13.57 8.94 -9.07
CA HIS A 316 14.44 9.93 -9.74
C HIS A 316 15.64 9.32 -10.45
N MET A 317 16.02 8.09 -10.10
CA MET A 317 17.17 7.44 -10.69
C MET A 317 16.85 6.92 -12.10
N LYS A 318 17.89 6.75 -12.93
CA LYS A 318 17.73 6.17 -14.28
C LYS A 318 17.26 4.71 -14.18
N ARG A 319 16.56 4.21 -15.22
CA ARG A 319 16.12 2.81 -15.34
C ARG A 319 17.29 1.87 -15.04
N GLY A 320 17.04 0.84 -14.21
CA GLY A 320 18.05 -0.11 -13.72
C GLY A 320 18.79 0.29 -12.44
N ALA A 321 18.79 1.58 -12.06
CA ALA A 321 19.39 2.05 -10.80
C ALA A 321 18.35 2.49 -9.76
N LYS A 322 17.06 2.35 -10.07
CA LYS A 322 15.94 2.76 -9.20
C LYS A 322 15.74 1.82 -8.02
N LEU A 323 15.97 0.53 -8.20
CA LEU A 323 15.65 -0.52 -7.23
C LEU A 323 16.93 -1.03 -6.55
N PHE A 324 16.88 -1.12 -5.23
CA PHE A 324 17.85 -1.86 -4.43
C PHE A 324 17.12 -2.81 -3.49
N ILE A 325 17.55 -4.07 -3.46
CA ILE A 325 17.04 -5.10 -2.55
C ILE A 325 18.21 -5.86 -1.94
N ASP A 326 18.19 -5.99 -0.61
CA ASP A 326 19.08 -6.84 0.15
C ASP A 326 18.44 -8.22 0.35
N LYS A 327 18.77 -9.17 -0.54
CA LYS A 327 18.24 -10.53 -0.53
C LYS A 327 18.46 -11.25 0.81
N SER A 328 19.52 -10.92 1.54
CA SER A 328 19.85 -11.57 2.82
C SER A 328 18.85 -11.27 3.94
N LYS A 329 18.02 -10.24 3.77
CA LYS A 329 17.03 -9.81 4.76
C LYS A 329 15.64 -10.37 4.51
N ILE A 330 15.38 -10.95 3.34
CA ILE A 330 14.08 -11.47 2.92
C ILE A 330 13.87 -12.88 3.48
N LEU A 331 12.66 -13.15 3.99
CA LEU A 331 12.18 -14.48 4.34
C LEU A 331 10.97 -14.83 3.48
N TRP A 332 11.16 -15.71 2.49
CA TRP A 332 10.09 -16.18 1.61
C TRP A 332 9.15 -17.12 2.37
N ASN A 333 7.84 -16.91 2.20
CA ASN A 333 6.78 -17.61 2.95
C ASN A 333 7.03 -17.61 4.47
N GLY A 334 7.74 -16.59 4.98
CA GLY A 334 8.10 -16.41 6.38
C GLY A 334 9.27 -17.25 6.91
N HIS A 335 9.88 -18.13 6.12
CA HIS A 335 10.90 -19.06 6.63
C HIS A 335 12.04 -19.39 5.67
N SER A 336 11.82 -19.38 4.35
CA SER A 336 12.85 -19.75 3.37
C SER A 336 13.75 -18.57 3.02
N SER A 337 15.04 -18.84 2.80
CA SER A 337 15.99 -17.86 2.25
C SER A 337 16.22 -18.03 0.75
N GLU A 338 15.71 -19.12 0.17
CA GLU A 338 15.81 -19.41 -1.26
C GLU A 338 14.69 -18.71 -2.02
N VAL A 339 15.08 -18.01 -3.09
CA VAL A 339 14.12 -17.32 -3.99
C VAL A 339 13.21 -18.38 -4.62
N PRO A 340 11.89 -18.30 -4.43
CA PRO A 340 10.99 -19.30 -4.99
C PRO A 340 10.94 -19.23 -6.50
N PHE A 341 10.72 -20.37 -7.13
CA PHE A 341 10.52 -20.46 -8.57
C PHE A 341 9.10 -20.01 -8.93
N SER A 342 8.97 -19.10 -9.90
CA SER A 342 7.69 -18.65 -10.45
C SER A 342 7.80 -18.38 -11.95
N ASN A 343 8.26 -19.40 -12.69
CA ASN A 343 8.27 -19.40 -14.15
C ASN A 343 7.29 -20.44 -14.69
N CYS A 344 6.82 -20.25 -15.92
CA CYS A 344 5.80 -21.13 -16.49
C CYS A 344 6.36 -22.52 -16.80
N SER A 345 7.58 -22.55 -17.32
CA SER A 345 8.34 -23.76 -17.64
C SER A 345 9.72 -23.69 -17.00
N GLU A 346 10.22 -24.84 -16.55
CA GLU A 346 11.63 -24.99 -16.15
C GLU A 346 12.56 -24.84 -17.35
N ASP A 347 13.81 -24.46 -17.10
CA ASP A 347 14.80 -24.37 -18.16
C ASP A 347 15.09 -25.74 -18.77
N CYS A 348 15.24 -25.76 -20.11
CA CYS A 348 15.48 -27.00 -20.83
C CYS A 348 16.92 -27.50 -20.61
N GLU A 349 17.03 -28.77 -20.21
CA GLU A 349 18.31 -29.45 -20.03
C GLU A 349 19.09 -29.62 -21.35
N PRO A 350 20.43 -29.67 -21.30
CA PRO A 350 21.25 -29.91 -22.48
C PRO A 350 20.82 -31.16 -23.26
N GLY A 351 20.63 -31.01 -24.57
CA GLY A 351 20.09 -32.05 -25.45
C GLY A 351 18.60 -31.93 -25.75
N THR A 352 17.91 -30.97 -25.12
CA THR A 352 16.54 -30.57 -25.44
C THR A 352 16.49 -29.12 -25.95
N ARG A 353 15.43 -28.77 -26.67
CA ARG A 353 15.17 -27.41 -27.18
C ARG A 353 13.77 -26.95 -26.79
N LYS A 354 13.59 -25.64 -26.64
CA LYS A 354 12.28 -25.01 -26.40
C LYS A 354 11.35 -25.25 -27.60
N GLY A 355 10.21 -25.86 -27.34
CA GLY A 355 9.07 -26.05 -28.23
C GLY A 355 7.92 -25.14 -27.83
N ILE A 356 7.18 -24.65 -28.82
CA ILE A 356 6.01 -23.80 -28.61
C ILE A 356 4.85 -24.70 -28.18
N ILE A 357 4.15 -24.31 -27.12
CA ILE A 357 2.89 -24.94 -26.70
C ILE A 357 1.74 -24.13 -27.29
N ASP A 358 0.90 -24.76 -28.11
CA ASP A 358 -0.27 -24.10 -28.68
C ASP A 358 -1.20 -23.57 -27.58
N SER A 359 -1.70 -22.35 -27.77
CA SER A 359 -2.61 -21.65 -26.84
C SER A 359 -2.01 -21.22 -25.49
N MET A 360 -0.69 -21.37 -25.27
CA MET A 360 0.01 -20.82 -24.11
C MET A 360 0.82 -19.57 -24.47
N PRO A 361 1.06 -18.64 -23.53
CA PRO A 361 1.87 -17.45 -23.78
C PRO A 361 3.36 -17.78 -23.94
N THR A 362 4.13 -16.82 -24.46
CA THR A 362 5.51 -17.01 -24.94
C THR A 362 6.53 -17.51 -23.90
N CYS A 363 6.31 -17.21 -22.62
CA CYS A 363 7.13 -17.71 -21.50
C CYS A 363 6.93 -19.20 -21.20
N CYS A 364 5.86 -19.81 -21.73
CA CYS A 364 5.52 -21.22 -21.55
C CYS A 364 5.99 -22.03 -22.75
N PHE A 365 6.83 -23.02 -22.49
CA PHE A 365 7.41 -23.87 -23.53
C PHE A 365 7.55 -25.31 -23.04
N GLU A 366 7.58 -26.26 -23.97
CA GLU A 366 7.93 -27.65 -23.69
C GLU A 366 9.38 -27.92 -24.10
N CYS A 367 10.06 -28.82 -23.39
CA CYS A 367 11.42 -29.22 -23.76
C CYS A 367 11.35 -30.46 -24.66
N THR A 368 11.67 -30.26 -25.93
CA THR A 368 11.63 -31.32 -26.97
C THR A 368 13.03 -31.82 -27.26
N GLU A 369 13.21 -33.14 -27.40
CA GLU A 369 14.52 -33.70 -27.71
C GLU A 369 15.07 -33.21 -29.06
N CYS A 370 16.35 -32.89 -29.08
CA CYS A 370 17.05 -32.57 -30.31
C CYS A 370 17.19 -33.81 -31.19
N SER A 371 16.72 -33.73 -32.44
CA SER A 371 16.85 -34.82 -33.41
C SER A 371 18.29 -34.89 -33.95
N GLY A 372 19.10 -35.81 -33.40
CA GLY A 372 20.37 -36.30 -33.97
C GLY A 372 21.55 -35.29 -34.07
N TRP A 373 22.66 -35.61 -33.39
CA TRP A 373 24.00 -34.98 -33.47
C TRP A 373 24.12 -33.46 -33.22
N ARG A 374 23.03 -32.75 -32.91
CA ARG A 374 23.08 -31.33 -32.55
C ARG A 374 23.00 -31.19 -31.03
N ILE A 375 24.15 -30.92 -30.44
CA ILE A 375 24.26 -30.42 -29.06
C ILE A 375 24.03 -28.91 -29.14
N GLN A 376 23.14 -28.37 -28.30
CA GLN A 376 22.95 -26.94 -28.15
C GLN A 376 23.36 -26.52 -26.75
#